data_AF-A0A538KLN0-F1
#
_entry.id   AF-A0A538KLN0-F1
#
_cell.length_a   1.000
_cell.length_b   1.000
_cell.length_c   1.000
_cell.angle_alpha   90.00
_cell.angle_beta   90.00
_cell.angle_gamma   90.00
#
_symmetry.space_group_name_H-M   'P 1'
#
loop_
_entity.id
_entity.type
_entity.pdbx_description
1 polymer ?
#
loop_
_entity_poly.entity_id
_entity_poly.type
_entity_poly.pdbx_seq_one_letter_code
_entity_poly.pdbx_strand_id
1 'polypeptide(L)'
;MSLYYNKDHHRGQRPTLSIVEDEPATTHALREDVPRSARTTVRRRAGRAHYDTETIDAILDEGLVAHVAFTSGGQPYTIPMLYARGSEEVYLHGRSGDVRGPSDAELEATEVVAMEIVEASAKIRSGPPVDAAEDYKLPVWAGELPLRLTADRPKPDRRCTVSIPSYVKRYGRASR
;
A
#
# COMPACT_ATOMS: atom_id res chain seq x y z
N MET A 1 15.22 3.68 5.03
CA MET A 1 15.82 4.65 4.09
C MET A 1 14.68 5.37 3.39
N SER A 2 14.19 6.42 4.02
CA SER A 2 13.08 7.23 3.50
C SER A 2 13.64 8.57 3.00
N LEU A 3 13.36 8.90 1.74
CA LEU A 3 13.69 10.21 1.16
C LEU A 3 12.56 11.17 1.53
N TYR A 4 12.85 12.14 2.41
CA TYR A 4 11.91 13.23 2.71
C TYR A 4 12.17 14.43 1.82
N TYR A 5 11.09 15.00 1.27
CA TYR A 5 11.08 16.26 0.55
C TYR A 5 10.48 17.34 1.46
N ASN A 6 11.29 18.29 1.95
CA ASN A 6 10.78 19.43 2.71
C ASN A 6 10.65 20.67 1.79
N LYS A 7 9.45 21.27 1.76
CA LYS A 7 9.10 22.46 0.95
C LYS A 7 8.89 23.71 1.84
N ASP A 8 9.74 23.93 2.84
CA ASP A 8 9.77 25.21 3.55
C ASP A 8 10.48 26.27 2.69
N HIS A 9 9.71 27.26 2.21
CA HIS A 9 10.16 28.24 1.22
C HIS A 9 10.60 29.57 1.83
N HIS A 10 11.88 29.91 1.61
CA HIS A 10 12.32 31.28 1.32
C HIS A 10 12.97 31.31 -0.08
N ARG A 11 12.53 32.24 -0.94
CA ARG A 11 12.99 32.33 -2.35
C ARG A 11 14.52 32.51 -2.41
N GLY A 12 15.22 31.62 -3.11
CA GLY A 12 16.61 31.84 -3.58
C GLY A 12 17.65 30.81 -3.16
N GLN A 13 17.31 29.80 -2.35
CA GLN A 13 18.26 28.78 -1.89
C GLN A 13 18.14 27.49 -2.71
N ARG A 14 19.26 26.91 -3.15
CA ARG A 14 19.27 25.62 -3.89
C ARG A 14 18.65 24.53 -3.00
N PRO A 15 17.76 23.66 -3.54
CA PRO A 15 17.22 22.55 -2.79
C PRO A 15 18.36 21.64 -2.31
N THR A 16 18.40 21.38 -1.01
CA THR A 16 19.36 20.46 -0.41
C THR A 16 18.62 19.16 -0.18
N LEU A 17 18.98 18.11 -0.92
CA LEU A 17 18.54 16.75 -0.63
C LEU A 17 19.33 16.30 0.61
N SER A 18 18.75 16.42 1.79
CA SER A 18 19.33 15.83 3.00
C SER A 18 18.99 14.34 3.02
N ILE A 19 20.02 13.51 2.92
CA ILE A 19 19.93 12.12 3.36
C ILE A 19 19.81 12.20 4.87
N VAL A 20 18.61 12.03 5.39
CA VAL A 20 18.41 11.73 6.81
C VAL A 20 18.81 10.27 6.96
N GLU A 21 19.82 10.00 7.77
CA GLU A 21 20.15 8.64 8.17
C GLU A 21 18.90 8.01 8.79
N ASP A 22 18.64 6.73 8.50
CA ASP A 22 17.54 5.98 9.12
C ASP A 22 17.78 6.02 10.63
N GLU A 23 17.08 6.92 11.33
CA GLU A 23 16.79 6.70 12.74
C GLU A 23 16.20 5.28 12.81
N PRO A 24 16.73 4.40 13.69
CA PRO A 24 16.32 3.00 13.72
C PRO A 24 14.81 2.95 13.80
N ALA A 25 14.17 2.20 12.89
CA ALA A 25 12.72 2.07 12.75
C ALA A 25 12.04 2.29 14.10
N THR A 26 11.57 3.52 14.32
CA THR A 26 10.91 3.86 15.56
C THR A 26 9.78 2.86 15.66
N THR A 27 9.73 2.12 16.76
CA THR A 27 8.55 1.30 17.07
C THR A 27 7.41 2.30 17.16
N HIS A 28 6.70 2.49 16.05
CA HIS A 28 5.56 3.36 16.00
C HIS A 28 4.55 2.72 16.95
N ALA A 29 4.22 3.42 18.03
CA ALA A 29 3.19 2.98 18.95
C ALA A 29 1.95 2.61 18.13
N LEU A 30 1.32 1.49 18.47
CA LEU A 30 0.09 1.07 17.81
C LEU A 30 -0.94 2.20 17.96
N ARG A 31 -1.48 2.67 16.84
CA ARG A 31 -2.55 3.67 16.83
C ARG A 31 -3.82 3.05 17.42
N GLU A 32 -4.66 3.89 18.02
CA GLU A 32 -5.97 3.47 18.55
C GLU A 32 -6.82 2.83 17.45
N ASP A 33 -7.63 1.84 17.85
CA ASP A 33 -8.51 1.11 16.92
C ASP A 33 -9.36 2.06 16.09
N VAL A 34 -9.43 1.77 14.79
CA VAL A 34 -10.13 2.65 13.86
C VAL A 34 -11.63 2.60 14.13
N PRO A 35 -12.30 3.75 14.35
CA PRO A 35 -13.72 3.78 14.65
C PRO A 35 -14.56 3.04 13.59
N ARG A 36 -15.38 2.10 14.05
CA ARG A 36 -16.35 1.43 13.20
C ARG A 36 -17.54 2.34 12.95
N SER A 37 -17.85 2.58 11.68
CA SER A 37 -18.99 3.40 11.26
C SER A 37 -20.06 2.56 10.57
N ALA A 38 -21.22 3.17 10.29
CA ALA A 38 -22.24 2.55 9.45
C ALA A 38 -21.73 2.26 8.02
N ARG A 39 -20.76 3.04 7.53
CA ARG A 39 -20.15 2.93 6.20
C ARG A 39 -19.15 1.78 6.11
N THR A 40 -18.36 1.56 7.15
CA THR A 40 -17.33 0.51 7.20
C THR A 40 -17.84 -0.81 7.79
N THR A 41 -19.05 -0.85 8.33
CA THR A 41 -19.64 -2.09 8.87
C THR A 41 -19.89 -3.15 7.78
N VAL A 42 -19.09 -4.22 7.82
CA VAL A 42 -19.26 -5.39 6.95
C VAL A 42 -20.54 -6.15 7.32
N ARG A 43 -21.47 -6.27 6.36
CA ARG A 43 -22.76 -6.97 6.57
C ARG A 43 -22.74 -8.44 6.17
N ARG A 44 -22.16 -8.76 5.00
CA ARG A 44 -22.16 -10.14 4.48
C ARG A 44 -20.96 -10.91 5.00
N ARG A 45 -21.18 -12.08 5.62
CA ARG A 45 -20.13 -12.90 6.27
C ARG A 45 -19.34 -12.05 7.29
N ALA A 46 -20.06 -11.34 8.17
CA ALA A 46 -19.50 -10.39 9.11
C ALA A 46 -18.51 -11.01 10.11
N GLY A 47 -18.63 -12.31 10.41
CA GLY A 47 -17.65 -13.03 11.24
C GLY A 47 -16.23 -13.14 10.64
N ARG A 48 -16.01 -12.59 9.45
CA ARG A 48 -14.69 -12.45 8.81
C ARG A 48 -14.14 -11.03 8.87
N ALA A 49 -14.88 -10.10 9.48
CA ALA A 49 -14.52 -8.69 9.52
C ALA A 49 -13.57 -8.40 10.68
N HIS A 50 -12.56 -7.60 10.41
CA HIS A 50 -11.57 -7.11 11.35
C HIS A 50 -11.57 -5.58 11.30
N TYR A 51 -11.44 -4.96 12.46
CA TYR A 51 -11.46 -3.49 12.63
C TYR A 51 -10.30 -3.00 13.50
N ASP A 52 -9.54 -3.93 14.09
CA ASP A 52 -8.33 -3.64 14.84
C ASP A 52 -7.22 -3.13 13.91
N THR A 53 -6.43 -2.19 14.41
CA THR A 53 -5.36 -1.54 13.64
C THR A 53 -4.26 -2.50 13.28
N GLU A 54 -3.94 -3.47 14.15
CA GLU A 54 -2.94 -4.50 13.89
C GLU A 54 -3.25 -5.25 12.59
N THR A 55 -4.47 -5.76 12.43
CA THR A 55 -4.88 -6.48 11.22
C THR A 55 -4.90 -5.56 9.99
N ILE A 56 -5.43 -4.34 10.12
CA ILE A 56 -5.53 -3.39 9.01
C ILE A 56 -4.15 -2.98 8.51
N ASP A 57 -3.26 -2.62 9.43
CA ASP A 57 -1.91 -2.15 9.12
C ASP A 57 -1.07 -3.30 8.55
N ALA A 58 -1.22 -4.52 9.06
CA ALA A 58 -0.56 -5.70 8.49
C ALA A 58 -0.97 -5.96 7.03
N ILE A 59 -2.25 -5.77 6.68
CA ILE A 59 -2.73 -5.90 5.30
C ILE A 59 -2.16 -4.77 4.43
N LEU A 60 -2.14 -3.54 4.95
CA LEU A 60 -1.63 -2.39 4.23
C LEU A 60 -0.11 -2.44 4.04
N ASP A 61 0.65 -2.97 5.00
CA ASP A 61 2.10 -3.16 4.90
C ASP A 61 2.47 -4.24 3.89
N GLU A 62 1.63 -5.28 3.76
CA GLU A 62 1.81 -6.32 2.75
C GLU A 62 1.27 -5.90 1.38
N GLY A 63 0.35 -4.96 1.28
CA GLY A 63 -0.14 -4.49 -0.02
C GLY A 63 0.86 -3.60 -0.75
N LEU A 64 0.84 -3.67 -2.08
CA LEU A 64 1.63 -2.78 -2.97
C LEU A 64 0.74 -1.83 -3.77
N VAL A 65 -0.44 -2.30 -4.15
CA VAL A 65 -1.36 -1.63 -5.05
C VAL A 65 -2.69 -1.44 -4.34
N ALA A 66 -3.16 -0.20 -4.31
CA ALA A 66 -4.51 0.15 -3.92
C ALA A 66 -5.35 0.39 -5.18
N HIS A 67 -6.63 0.07 -5.09
CA HIS A 67 -7.61 0.52 -6.08
C HIS A 67 -8.35 1.71 -5.47
N VAL A 68 -8.07 2.90 -5.98
CA VAL A 68 -8.66 4.14 -5.49
C VAL A 68 -9.92 4.41 -6.30
N ALA A 69 -11.06 4.51 -5.62
CA ALA A 69 -12.34 4.77 -6.26
C ALA A 69 -12.85 6.17 -5.91
N PHE A 70 -13.35 6.90 -6.90
CA PHE A 70 -13.92 8.23 -6.74
C PHE A 70 -15.02 8.48 -7.78
N THR A 71 -15.80 9.54 -7.62
CA THR A 71 -16.83 9.94 -8.58
C THR A 71 -16.49 11.28 -9.21
N SER A 72 -16.66 11.40 -10.53
CA SER A 72 -16.52 12.67 -11.26
C SER A 72 -17.64 12.78 -12.29
N GLY A 73 -18.33 13.92 -12.33
CA GLY A 73 -19.49 14.12 -13.22
C GLY A 73 -20.64 13.12 -13.00
N GLY A 74 -20.81 12.62 -11.77
CA GLY A 74 -21.81 11.58 -11.44
C GLY A 74 -21.41 10.15 -11.84
N GLN A 75 -20.26 9.97 -12.47
CA GLN A 75 -19.75 8.66 -12.89
C GLN A 75 -18.67 8.15 -11.89
N PRO A 76 -18.74 6.88 -11.43
CA PRO A 76 -17.66 6.27 -10.67
C PRO A 76 -16.47 5.86 -11.54
N TYR A 77 -15.27 6.05 -10.98
CA TYR A 77 -13.98 5.64 -11.53
C TYR A 77 -13.23 4.79 -10.51
N THR A 78 -12.37 3.90 -10.99
CA THR A 78 -11.42 3.15 -10.17
C THR A 78 -10.06 3.13 -10.85
N ILE A 79 -9.02 3.52 -10.13
CA ILE A 79 -7.65 3.59 -10.63
C ILE A 79 -6.72 2.73 -9.76
N PRO A 80 -5.89 1.85 -10.36
CA PRO A 80 -4.85 1.16 -9.62
C PRO A 80 -3.67 2.10 -9.36
N MET A 81 -3.26 2.24 -8.10
CA MET A 81 -2.13 3.09 -7.70
C MET A 81 -1.20 2.32 -6.75
N LEU A 82 0.11 2.50 -6.91
CA LEU A 82 1.04 2.15 -5.84
C LEU A 82 0.76 3.06 -4.64
N TYR A 83 0.93 2.51 -3.44
CA TYR A 83 0.83 3.29 -2.22
C TYR A 83 1.96 2.94 -1.26
N ALA A 84 2.20 3.84 -0.31
CA ALA A 84 2.99 3.57 0.88
C ALA A 84 2.13 3.85 2.11
N ARG A 85 2.30 3.07 3.17
CA ARG A 85 1.63 3.32 4.45
C ARG A 85 2.58 4.11 5.37
N GLY A 86 2.08 5.21 5.92
CA GLY A 86 2.66 5.89 7.08
C GLY A 86 2.17 5.28 8.39
N SER A 87 2.34 5.99 9.51
CA SER A 87 1.78 5.53 10.79
C SER A 87 0.24 5.59 10.78
N GLU A 88 -0.33 6.66 10.25
CA GLU A 88 -1.78 6.92 10.28
C GLU A 88 -2.36 7.16 8.88
N GLU A 89 -1.52 7.36 7.87
CA GLU A 89 -1.92 7.69 6.52
C GLU A 89 -1.55 6.61 5.49
N VAL A 90 -2.30 6.62 4.39
CA VAL A 90 -1.87 6.03 3.13
C VAL A 90 -1.42 7.16 2.20
N TYR A 91 -0.19 7.06 1.71
CA TYR A 91 0.36 7.96 0.70
C TYR A 91 0.16 7.38 -0.68
N LEU A 92 -0.46 8.18 -1.53
CA LEU A 92 -0.64 7.90 -2.95
C LEU A 92 0.20 8.88 -3.74
N HIS A 93 0.79 8.43 -4.84
CA HIS A 93 1.53 9.30 -5.74
C HIS A 93 0.89 9.29 -7.13
N GLY A 94 0.92 10.43 -7.81
CA GLY A 94 0.35 10.53 -9.15
C GLY A 94 0.99 11.64 -9.98
N ARG A 95 0.80 11.53 -11.30
CA ARG A 95 0.97 12.65 -12.23
C ARG A 95 -0.39 13.34 -12.34
N SER A 96 -0.45 14.64 -12.13
CA SER A 96 -1.66 15.44 -12.36
C SER A 96 -1.96 15.56 -13.87
N GLY A 97 -2.48 14.49 -14.46
CA GLY A 97 -2.70 14.37 -15.91
C GLY A 97 -3.95 15.11 -16.44
N ASP A 98 -4.92 15.43 -15.59
CA ASP A 98 -6.19 16.05 -16.01
C ASP A 98 -6.22 17.59 -15.83
N VAL A 99 -5.09 18.21 -15.46
CA VAL A 99 -4.92 19.66 -15.31
C VAL A 99 -3.67 20.10 -16.09
N ARG A 100 -3.69 21.30 -16.71
CA ARG A 100 -2.78 21.75 -17.79
C ARG A 100 -1.29 21.38 -17.64
N GLY A 101 -0.63 21.16 -18.78
CA GLY A 101 0.74 20.63 -18.89
C GLY A 101 1.89 21.55 -18.38
N PRO A 102 2.97 20.97 -17.83
CA PRO A 102 4.10 21.72 -17.27
C PRO A 102 5.22 22.04 -18.29
N SER A 103 5.93 23.14 -18.06
CA SER A 103 7.17 23.52 -18.76
C SER A 103 8.33 23.70 -17.78
N ASP A 104 9.56 23.61 -18.31
CA ASP A 104 10.86 23.79 -17.66
C ASP A 104 10.96 23.36 -16.18
N ALA A 105 11.07 22.08 -15.89
CA ALA A 105 10.93 20.90 -16.73
C ALA A 105 10.75 19.75 -15.75
N GLU A 106 9.49 19.34 -15.53
CA GLU A 106 9.13 18.06 -14.89
C GLU A 106 9.74 17.80 -13.48
N LEU A 107 10.20 18.84 -12.78
CA LEU A 107 10.88 18.78 -11.47
C LEU A 107 9.97 19.05 -10.26
N GLU A 108 8.69 19.36 -10.46
CA GLU A 108 7.66 19.49 -9.41
C GLU A 108 6.58 18.39 -9.52
N ALA A 109 6.78 17.38 -10.38
CA ALA A 109 5.72 16.55 -10.94
C ALA A 109 5.43 15.23 -10.19
N THR A 110 5.49 15.25 -8.87
CA THR A 110 4.93 14.17 -8.04
C THR A 110 4.03 14.81 -7.00
N GLU A 111 2.73 14.78 -7.26
CA GLU A 111 1.77 15.11 -6.22
C GLU A 111 1.61 13.89 -5.34
N VAL A 112 1.84 14.09 -4.03
CA VAL A 112 1.60 13.07 -3.02
C VAL A 112 0.34 13.46 -2.27
N VAL A 113 -0.64 12.56 -2.29
CA VAL A 113 -1.84 12.68 -1.47
C VAL A 113 -1.62 11.82 -0.23
N ALA A 114 -1.67 12.45 0.94
CA ALA A 114 -1.74 11.76 2.22
C ALA A 114 -3.22 11.62 2.61
N MET A 115 -3.69 10.38 2.77
CA MET A 115 -5.04 10.08 3.21
C MET A 115 -4.99 9.46 4.59
N GLU A 116 -5.47 10.18 5.59
CA GLU A 116 -5.62 9.68 6.96
C GLU A 116 -6.58 8.47 6.99
N ILE A 117 -6.19 7.43 7.73
CA ILE A 117 -7.00 6.22 7.93
C ILE A 117 -7.98 6.46 9.08
N VAL A 118 -8.99 7.31 8.83
CA VAL A 118 -10.03 7.68 9.81
C VAL A 118 -11.02 6.55 10.04
N GLU A 119 -11.35 5.79 8.99
CA GLU A 119 -12.25 4.64 9.06
C GLU A 119 -11.74 3.51 8.15
N ALA A 120 -11.79 2.26 8.64
CA ALA A 120 -11.31 1.12 7.88
C ALA A 120 -12.05 -0.17 8.28
N SER A 121 -12.07 -1.13 7.36
CA SER A 121 -12.53 -2.49 7.63
C SER A 121 -11.70 -3.46 6.82
N ALA A 122 -11.16 -4.47 7.48
CA ALA A 122 -10.52 -5.60 6.83
C ALA A 122 -11.46 -6.81 6.81
N LYS A 123 -11.25 -7.70 5.83
CA LYS A 123 -11.98 -8.97 5.77
C LYS A 123 -11.07 -10.11 5.36
N ILE A 124 -10.94 -11.09 6.23
CA ILE A 124 -9.99 -12.20 6.05
C ILE A 124 -10.74 -13.49 5.74
N ARG A 125 -10.23 -14.26 4.78
CA ARG A 125 -10.65 -15.65 4.53
C ARG A 125 -9.39 -16.50 4.46
N SER A 126 -9.27 -17.44 5.38
CA SER A 126 -8.29 -18.51 5.38
C SER A 126 -8.97 -19.86 5.56
N GLY A 127 -8.27 -20.93 5.20
CA GLY A 127 -8.71 -22.30 5.42
C GLY A 127 -9.53 -22.90 4.28
N PRO A 128 -9.90 -24.18 4.45
CA PRO A 128 -10.36 -25.05 3.37
C PRO A 128 -11.71 -24.60 2.79
N PRO A 129 -12.11 -25.17 1.64
CA PRO A 129 -13.49 -25.12 1.19
C PRO A 129 -14.47 -25.59 2.27
N VAL A 130 -15.63 -24.94 2.34
CA VAL A 130 -16.71 -25.28 3.26
C VAL A 130 -17.96 -25.52 2.41
N ASP A 131 -18.28 -26.78 2.20
CA ASP A 131 -19.36 -27.24 1.32
C ASP A 131 -20.52 -27.82 2.12
N ALA A 132 -21.65 -28.08 1.45
CA ALA A 132 -22.77 -28.77 2.08
C ALA A 132 -22.41 -30.23 2.38
N ALA A 133 -23.04 -30.83 3.39
CA ALA A 133 -22.73 -32.19 3.82
C ALA A 133 -22.93 -33.23 2.70
N GLU A 134 -23.88 -32.97 1.79
CA GLU A 134 -24.19 -33.81 0.65
C GLU A 134 -23.10 -33.76 -0.42
N ASP A 135 -22.46 -32.60 -0.60
CA ASP A 135 -21.45 -32.36 -1.65
C ASP A 135 -20.15 -33.11 -1.38
N TYR A 136 -19.82 -33.39 -0.11
CA TYR A 136 -18.65 -34.20 0.27
C TYR A 136 -18.72 -35.66 -0.23
N LYS A 137 -19.87 -36.11 -0.76
CA LYS A 137 -20.03 -37.44 -1.38
C LYS A 137 -19.69 -37.44 -2.87
N LEU A 138 -19.57 -36.26 -3.50
CA LEU A 138 -19.28 -36.14 -4.91
C LEU A 138 -17.81 -36.51 -5.19
N PRO A 139 -17.50 -37.24 -6.28
CA PRO A 139 -16.13 -37.59 -6.64
C PRO A 139 -15.43 -36.41 -7.32
N VAL A 140 -15.40 -35.24 -6.65
CA VAL A 140 -14.85 -33.99 -7.15
C VAL A 140 -13.75 -33.52 -6.21
N TRP A 141 -12.64 -33.03 -6.76
CA TRP A 141 -11.54 -32.50 -5.96
C TRP A 141 -11.90 -31.13 -5.35
N ALA A 142 -11.59 -30.97 -4.07
CA ALA A 142 -11.67 -29.71 -3.34
C ALA A 142 -10.41 -29.53 -2.50
N GLY A 143 -9.84 -28.32 -2.49
CA GLY A 143 -8.63 -28.01 -1.75
C GLY A 143 -8.24 -26.55 -1.85
N GLU A 144 -7.05 -26.22 -1.34
CA GLU A 144 -6.47 -24.87 -1.42
C GLU A 144 -5.26 -24.88 -2.36
N LEU A 145 -5.15 -23.87 -3.22
CA LEU A 145 -3.94 -23.54 -3.96
C LEU A 145 -3.39 -22.21 -3.43
N PRO A 146 -2.39 -22.21 -2.54
CA PRO A 146 -1.84 -20.98 -1.99
C PRO A 146 -1.09 -20.17 -3.05
N LEU A 147 -1.41 -18.88 -3.14
CA LEU A 147 -0.72 -17.93 -4.03
C LEU A 147 0.10 -16.95 -3.20
N ARG A 148 1.30 -16.60 -3.68
CA ARG A 148 2.22 -15.69 -2.99
C ARG A 148 2.91 -14.77 -3.99
N LEU A 149 3.20 -13.55 -3.54
CA LEU A 149 4.01 -12.58 -4.27
C LEU A 149 5.46 -12.62 -3.75
N THR A 150 6.42 -12.91 -4.62
CA THR A 150 7.84 -12.99 -4.26
C THR A 150 8.67 -12.00 -5.05
N ALA A 151 9.70 -11.43 -4.42
CA ALA A 151 10.71 -10.64 -5.11
C ALA A 151 11.81 -11.56 -5.67
N ASP A 152 12.10 -11.44 -6.96
CA ASP A 152 13.20 -12.15 -7.61
C ASP A 152 14.56 -11.48 -7.32
N ARG A 153 15.65 -12.19 -7.67
CA ARG A 153 17.00 -11.65 -7.57
C ARG A 153 17.15 -10.36 -8.41
N PRO A 154 17.83 -9.32 -7.90
CA PRO A 154 18.04 -8.08 -8.65
C PRO A 154 18.79 -8.36 -9.96
N LYS A 155 18.29 -7.77 -11.05
CA LYS A 155 18.89 -7.85 -12.39
C LYS A 155 19.54 -6.49 -12.70
N PRO A 156 20.86 -6.32 -12.51
CA PRO A 156 21.51 -5.04 -12.76
C PRO A 156 21.45 -4.70 -14.25
N ASP A 157 21.29 -3.41 -14.58
CA ASP A 157 21.48 -2.91 -15.94
C ASP A 157 22.91 -3.23 -16.40
N ARG A 158 23.06 -3.70 -17.64
CA ARG A 158 24.35 -4.00 -18.28
C ARG A 158 25.31 -2.81 -18.29
N ARG A 159 24.78 -1.58 -18.29
CA ARG A 159 25.56 -0.34 -18.27
C ARG A 159 25.95 0.12 -16.86
N CYS A 160 25.33 -0.44 -15.83
CA CYS A 160 25.62 -0.08 -14.45
C CYS A 160 26.88 -0.79 -13.96
N THR A 161 27.93 -0.02 -13.67
CA THR A 161 29.22 -0.53 -13.18
C THR A 161 29.29 -0.61 -11.66
N VAL A 162 28.27 -0.09 -10.96
CA VAL A 162 28.22 -0.06 -9.48
C VAL A 162 27.69 -1.40 -8.96
N SER A 163 28.31 -1.91 -7.90
CA SER A 163 27.83 -3.12 -7.24
C SER A 163 26.43 -2.94 -6.64
N ILE A 164 25.58 -3.98 -6.73
CA ILE A 164 24.22 -3.92 -6.19
C ILE A 164 24.25 -3.53 -4.70
N PRO A 165 23.56 -2.44 -4.30
CA PRO A 165 23.51 -1.99 -2.91
C PRO A 165 22.92 -3.03 -1.96
N SER A 166 23.31 -2.94 -0.68
CA SER A 166 22.94 -3.95 0.31
C SER A 166 21.43 -3.99 0.60
N TYR A 167 20.74 -2.84 0.55
CA TYR A 167 19.28 -2.80 0.71
C TYR A 167 18.54 -3.47 -0.44
N VAL A 168 19.04 -3.38 -1.68
CA VAL A 168 18.47 -4.07 -2.85
C VAL A 168 18.69 -5.58 -2.75
N LYS A 169 19.87 -6.01 -2.28
CA LYS A 169 20.18 -7.44 -2.05
C LYS A 169 19.30 -8.07 -0.96
N ARG A 170 18.95 -7.28 0.06
CA ARG A 170 18.13 -7.72 1.19
C ARG A 170 16.63 -7.56 0.94
N TYR A 171 16.23 -6.86 -0.13
CA TYR A 171 14.82 -6.70 -0.43
C TYR A 171 14.21 -8.07 -0.70
N GLY A 172 13.24 -8.41 0.13
CA GLY A 172 12.46 -9.62 0.03
C GLY A 172 11.06 -9.32 0.51
N ARG A 173 10.09 -10.07 0.00
CA ARG A 173 8.73 -10.06 0.52
C ARG A 173 8.56 -11.30 1.38
N ALA A 174 8.15 -11.10 2.64
CA ALA A 174 7.96 -12.21 3.55
C ALA A 174 6.77 -13.05 3.04
N SER A 175 7.01 -14.32 2.78
CA SER A 175 5.95 -15.31 2.60
C SER A 175 5.40 -15.62 3.99
N ARG A 176 4.37 -14.90 4.46
CA ARG A 176 3.54 -15.41 5.55
C ARG A 176 2.53 -16.41 5.00
#